data_AF-A0A2V2XMI3-F1
#
_entry.id   AF-A0A2V2XMI3-F1
#
_cell.length_a   1.000
_cell.length_b   1.000
_cell.length_c   1.000
_cell.angle_alpha   90.00
_cell.angle_beta   90.00
_cell.angle_gamma   90.00
#
_symmetry.space_group_name_H-M   'P 1'
#
loop_
_entity.id
_entity.type
_entity.pdbx_description
1 polymer ?
#
loop_
_entity_poly.entity_id
_entity_poly.type
_entity_poly.pdbx_seq_one_letter_code
_entity_poly.pdbx_strand_id
1 'polypeptide(L)'
;MAKTKLLTTKRKLRRVTVPLILFITVTNFLYLSLVPADDDCSPASNNPRHPQAAAVDDAALAYIPRRVVDTWSRREYLVLLGVPSTDNDERRTRRNLQRSTCWRFPGVAARANDFTGAMLVLYVLGRHPSHGHDYSAALLEEAAQWHDVVALPMHEGRVSPEKKKKKEKIGRWWCNWY
;
A
#
# COMPACT_ATOMS: atom_id res chain seq x y z
N MET A 1 -53.25 27.07 -40.88
CA MET A 1 -53.34 25.87 -40.01
C MET A 1 -51.95 25.29 -39.69
N ALA A 2 -51.13 25.94 -38.84
CA ALA A 2 -49.77 25.45 -38.52
C ALA A 2 -49.43 25.39 -37.01
N LYS A 3 -50.32 25.84 -36.13
CA LYS A 3 -50.04 25.96 -34.67
C LYS A 3 -50.28 24.67 -33.87
N THR A 4 -51.02 23.71 -34.43
CA THR A 4 -51.42 22.47 -33.71
C THR A 4 -50.34 21.40 -33.67
N LYS A 5 -49.43 21.35 -34.66
CA LYS A 5 -48.37 20.30 -34.73
C LYS A 5 -47.16 20.57 -33.82
N LEU A 6 -46.89 21.83 -33.48
CA LEU A 6 -45.76 22.21 -32.62
C LEU A 6 -46.06 21.99 -31.12
N LEU A 7 -47.32 22.18 -30.72
CA LEU A 7 -47.76 21.97 -29.34
C LEU A 7 -47.80 20.47 -28.97
N THR A 8 -48.15 19.60 -29.91
CA THR A 8 -48.24 18.15 -29.68
C THR A 8 -46.86 17.47 -29.58
N THR A 9 -45.88 17.90 -30.35
CA THR A 9 -44.48 17.41 -30.26
C THR A 9 -43.81 17.86 -28.96
N LYS A 10 -44.01 19.11 -28.51
CA LYS A 10 -43.52 19.57 -27.19
C LYS A 10 -44.17 18.82 -26.02
N ARG A 11 -45.45 18.47 -26.12
CA ARG A 11 -46.16 17.66 -25.11
C ARG A 11 -45.69 16.21 -25.07
N LYS A 12 -45.42 15.59 -26.23
CA LYS A 12 -44.84 14.25 -26.32
C LYS A 12 -43.42 14.21 -25.79
N LEU A 13 -42.59 15.20 -26.11
CA LEU A 13 -41.20 15.28 -25.61
C LEU A 13 -41.19 15.40 -24.08
N ARG A 14 -41.98 16.32 -23.49
CA ARG A 14 -42.12 16.41 -22.02
C ARG A 14 -42.65 15.13 -21.37
N ARG A 15 -43.58 14.41 -22.01
CA ARG A 15 -44.09 13.12 -21.49
C ARG A 15 -43.06 12.00 -21.46
N VAL A 16 -41.99 12.09 -22.24
CA VAL A 16 -40.91 11.08 -22.27
C VAL A 16 -39.70 11.53 -21.45
N THR A 17 -39.36 12.82 -21.50
CA THR A 17 -38.20 13.36 -20.78
C THR A 17 -38.41 13.35 -19.26
N VAL A 18 -39.62 13.66 -18.78
CA VAL A 18 -39.92 13.67 -17.34
C VAL A 18 -39.80 12.29 -16.69
N PRO A 19 -40.39 11.20 -17.22
CA PRO A 19 -40.20 9.87 -16.63
C PRO A 19 -38.76 9.37 -16.77
N LEU A 20 -38.03 9.76 -17.83
CA LEU A 20 -36.62 9.37 -17.98
C LEU A 20 -35.73 10.02 -16.90
N ILE A 21 -35.94 11.31 -16.62
CA ILE A 21 -35.21 12.00 -15.53
C ILE A 21 -35.58 11.39 -14.17
N LEU A 22 -36.88 11.13 -13.94
CA LEU A 22 -37.34 10.49 -12.70
C LEU A 22 -36.73 9.09 -12.54
N PHE A 23 -36.64 8.32 -13.62
CA PHE A 23 -36.01 7.01 -13.61
C PHE A 23 -34.51 7.11 -13.27
N ILE A 24 -33.78 8.07 -13.84
CA ILE A 24 -32.36 8.29 -13.55
C ILE A 24 -32.16 8.71 -12.08
N THR A 25 -33.02 9.59 -11.54
CA THR A 25 -32.92 10.02 -10.14
C THR A 25 -33.27 8.90 -9.18
N VAL A 26 -34.32 8.12 -9.46
CA VAL A 26 -34.70 6.95 -8.65
C VAL A 26 -33.61 5.87 -8.72
N THR A 27 -33.04 5.62 -9.89
CA THR A 27 -31.97 4.61 -10.05
C THR A 27 -30.70 5.02 -9.31
N ASN A 28 -30.30 6.29 -9.38
CA ASN A 28 -29.16 6.81 -8.59
C ASN A 28 -29.45 6.77 -7.09
N PHE A 29 -30.66 7.13 -6.66
CA PHE A 29 -31.06 7.06 -5.26
C PHE A 29 -31.08 5.61 -4.75
N LEU A 30 -31.55 4.66 -5.56
CA LEU A 30 -31.47 3.23 -5.25
C LEU A 30 -30.01 2.76 -5.16
N TYR A 31 -29.15 3.17 -6.09
CA TYR A 31 -27.71 2.81 -6.08
C TYR A 31 -27.00 3.35 -4.83
N LEU A 32 -27.36 4.55 -4.38
CA LEU A 32 -26.86 5.16 -3.14
C LEU A 32 -27.46 4.53 -1.88
N SER A 33 -28.69 4.01 -1.95
CA SER A 33 -29.40 3.39 -0.81
C SER A 33 -29.12 1.89 -0.68
N LEU A 34 -28.58 1.25 -1.73
CA LEU A 34 -28.17 -0.16 -1.77
C LEU A 34 -26.71 -0.37 -1.34
N VAL A 35 -26.11 0.54 -0.56
CA VAL A 35 -24.96 0.17 0.26
C VAL A 35 -25.51 -0.82 1.31
N PRO A 36 -25.17 -2.12 1.21
CA PRO A 36 -25.71 -3.12 2.11
C PRO A 36 -25.27 -2.80 3.54
N ALA A 37 -26.21 -2.97 4.45
CA ALA A 37 -25.99 -2.96 5.88
C ALA A 37 -24.90 -3.97 6.26
N ASP A 38 -24.20 -3.60 7.33
CA ASP A 38 -23.06 -4.26 7.95
C ASP A 38 -23.18 -5.80 7.99
N ASP A 39 -22.31 -6.46 7.24
CA ASP A 39 -21.77 -7.76 7.66
C ASP A 39 -20.65 -7.46 8.67
N ASP A 40 -20.96 -7.78 9.91
CA ASP A 40 -20.21 -7.50 11.14
C ASP A 40 -18.88 -8.29 11.17
N CYS A 41 -17.90 -7.86 10.37
CA CYS A 41 -16.53 -8.39 10.37
C CYS A 41 -15.52 -7.46 9.63
N SER A 42 -15.66 -6.14 9.78
CA SER A 42 -14.68 -5.16 9.26
C SER A 42 -13.80 -4.61 10.38
N PRO A 43 -12.46 -4.67 10.27
CA PRO A 43 -11.60 -3.94 11.19
C PRO A 43 -11.87 -2.44 11.03
N ALA A 44 -12.00 -1.77 12.17
CA ALA A 44 -12.40 -0.38 12.30
C ALA A 44 -11.93 0.54 11.17
N SER A 45 -12.91 1.22 10.55
CA SER A 45 -12.81 2.51 9.82
C SER A 45 -11.38 3.06 9.63
N ASN A 46 -10.85 2.90 8.41
CA ASN A 46 -9.64 3.56 7.89
C ASN A 46 -9.87 5.08 7.77
N ASN A 47 -9.86 5.79 8.89
CA ASN A 47 -9.92 7.24 8.91
C ASN A 47 -8.46 7.77 8.86
N PRO A 48 -8.04 8.53 7.84
CA PRO A 48 -6.65 8.99 7.67
C PRO A 48 -6.19 10.02 8.73
N ARG A 49 -7.01 10.27 9.76
CA ARG A 49 -6.70 11.14 10.91
C ARG A 49 -6.73 10.38 12.23
N HIS A 50 -6.43 9.08 12.21
CA HIS A 50 -6.23 8.35 13.44
C HIS A 50 -4.81 8.64 13.98
N PRO A 51 -4.65 9.26 15.17
CA PRO A 51 -3.33 9.61 15.71
C PRO A 51 -2.38 8.40 15.81
N GLN A 52 -2.94 7.21 16.01
CA GLN A 52 -2.18 5.96 16.05
C GLN A 52 -1.59 5.57 14.68
N ALA A 53 -2.29 5.84 13.57
CA ALA A 53 -1.77 5.54 12.24
C ALA A 53 -0.56 6.43 11.92
N ALA A 54 -0.67 7.73 12.21
CA ALA A 54 0.44 8.66 12.06
C ALA A 54 1.65 8.28 12.94
N ALA A 55 1.41 7.85 14.18
CA ALA A 55 2.48 7.38 15.06
C ALA A 55 3.15 6.08 14.56
N VAL A 56 2.39 5.18 13.93
CA VAL A 56 2.93 3.96 13.31
C VAL A 56 3.77 4.31 12.09
N ASP A 57 3.32 5.25 11.26
CA ASP A 57 4.06 5.73 10.09
C ASP A 57 5.37 6.43 10.51
N ASP A 58 5.31 7.30 11.51
CA ASP A 58 6.48 7.98 12.08
C ASP A 58 7.49 6.98 12.65
N ALA A 59 7.01 5.96 13.37
CA ALA A 59 7.87 4.89 13.89
C ALA A 59 8.49 4.05 12.76
N ALA A 60 7.72 3.76 11.71
CA ALA A 60 8.18 2.98 10.56
C ALA A 60 9.28 3.71 9.77
N LEU A 61 9.23 5.03 9.73
CA LEU A 61 10.15 5.90 9.02
C LEU A 61 11.24 6.51 9.91
N ALA A 62 11.30 6.16 11.20
CA ALA A 62 12.17 6.77 12.20
C ALA A 62 13.67 6.73 11.84
N TYR A 63 14.10 5.71 11.09
CA TYR A 63 15.49 5.52 10.69
C TYR A 63 15.83 6.09 9.30
N ILE A 64 14.86 6.73 8.65
CA ILE A 64 15.05 7.38 7.35
C ILE A 64 15.15 8.89 7.57
N PRO A 65 16.15 9.59 7.01
CA PRO A 65 16.23 11.04 7.14
C PRO A 65 14.99 11.72 6.56
N ARG A 66 14.41 12.70 7.28
CA ARG A 66 13.22 13.45 6.83
C ARG A 66 13.34 13.99 5.42
N ARG A 67 14.52 14.48 5.03
CA ARG A 67 14.78 14.96 3.65
C ARG A 67 14.50 13.90 2.58
N VAL A 68 14.76 12.63 2.87
CA VAL A 68 14.54 11.51 1.95
C VAL A 68 13.05 11.19 1.87
N VAL A 69 12.37 11.15 3.02
CA VAL A 69 10.91 10.99 3.09
C VAL A 69 10.20 12.12 2.33
N ASP A 70 10.68 13.36 2.47
CA ASP A 70 10.17 14.52 1.74
C ASP A 70 10.41 14.41 0.23
N THR A 71 11.56 13.86 -0.19
CA THR A 71 11.80 13.56 -1.61
C THR A 71 10.80 12.52 -2.11
N TRP A 72 10.53 11.48 -1.33
CA TRP A 72 9.57 10.45 -1.71
C TRP A 72 8.15 10.99 -1.83
N SER A 73 7.72 11.84 -0.88
CA SER A 73 6.35 12.37 -0.85
C SER A 73 6.05 13.37 -1.97
N ARG A 74 7.05 14.10 -2.45
CA ARG A 74 6.90 15.07 -3.55
C ARG A 74 6.91 14.44 -4.93
N ARG A 75 7.23 13.15 -5.04
CA ARG A 75 7.60 12.52 -6.30
C ARG A 75 6.58 11.48 -6.70
N GLU A 76 6.13 11.56 -7.93
CA GLU A 76 5.20 10.59 -8.51
C GLU A 76 5.99 9.40 -9.06
N TYR A 77 6.21 8.40 -8.20
CA TYR A 77 6.78 7.13 -8.65
C TYR A 77 5.74 6.36 -9.47
N LEU A 78 6.17 5.81 -10.61
CA LEU A 78 5.35 4.91 -11.43
C LEU A 78 5.10 3.57 -10.70
N VAL A 79 6.09 3.11 -9.94
CA VAL A 79 6.02 1.85 -9.19
C VAL A 79 6.61 2.05 -7.79
N LEU A 80 5.87 1.63 -6.77
CA LEU A 80 6.37 1.49 -5.41
C LEU A 80 6.37 -0.01 -5.04
N LEU A 81 7.56 -0.56 -4.77
CA LEU A 81 7.73 -1.97 -4.45
C LEU A 81 8.23 -2.14 -3.01
N GLY A 82 7.35 -2.63 -2.14
CA GLY A 82 7.75 -3.12 -0.82
C GLY A 82 8.26 -4.56 -0.92
N VAL A 83 9.53 -4.79 -0.56
CA VAL A 83 10.15 -6.11 -0.49
C VAL A 83 10.26 -6.52 0.98
N PRO A 84 9.39 -7.42 1.46
CA PRO A 84 9.47 -7.86 2.84
C PRO A 84 10.74 -8.65 3.11
N SER A 85 11.37 -8.35 4.23
CA SER A 85 12.61 -8.99 4.64
C SER A 85 12.64 -9.23 6.15
N THR A 86 13.65 -9.97 6.59
CA THR A 86 13.82 -10.31 8.01
C THR A 86 15.15 -9.74 8.49
N ASP A 87 15.26 -9.49 9.80
CA ASP A 87 16.49 -8.99 10.39
C ASP A 87 17.46 -10.13 10.75
N ASN A 88 18.07 -10.71 9.73
CA ASN A 88 19.18 -11.66 9.88
C ASN A 88 20.21 -11.49 8.76
N ASP A 89 21.40 -12.05 8.97
CA ASP A 89 22.55 -11.84 8.08
C ASP A 89 22.34 -12.43 6.68
N GLU A 90 21.64 -13.56 6.57
CA GLU A 90 21.30 -14.17 5.28
C GLU A 90 20.42 -13.24 4.44
N ARG A 91 19.39 -12.63 5.04
CA ARG A 91 18.53 -11.67 4.34
C ARG A 91 19.23 -10.35 4.09
N ARG A 92 20.06 -9.86 5.01
CA ARG A 92 20.90 -8.66 4.78
C ARG A 92 21.79 -8.85 3.56
N THR A 93 22.46 -10.00 3.47
CA THR A 93 23.30 -10.36 2.31
C THR A 93 22.48 -10.37 1.02
N ARG A 94 21.27 -10.94 1.05
CA ARG A 94 20.36 -10.92 -0.11
C ARG A 94 19.97 -9.51 -0.53
N ARG A 95 19.61 -8.62 0.40
CA ARG A 95 19.28 -7.22 0.09
C ARG A 95 20.46 -6.51 -0.58
N ASN A 96 21.68 -6.70 -0.07
CA ASN A 96 22.90 -6.16 -0.66
C ASN A 96 23.15 -6.69 -2.08
N LEU A 97 22.91 -7.98 -2.32
CA LEU A 97 22.98 -8.56 -3.67
C LEU A 97 21.92 -7.95 -4.59
N GLN A 98 20.68 -7.81 -4.13
CA GLN A 98 19.61 -7.19 -4.91
C GLN A 98 19.95 -5.74 -5.28
N ARG A 99 20.45 -4.94 -4.34
CA ARG A 99 20.93 -3.55 -4.57
C ARG A 99 22.04 -3.48 -5.62
N SER A 100 23.00 -4.41 -5.55
CA SER A 100 24.17 -4.42 -6.46
C SER A 100 23.91 -5.09 -7.82
N THR A 101 22.78 -5.80 -7.97
CA THR A 101 22.41 -6.53 -9.19
C THR A 101 21.09 -6.00 -9.77
N CYS A 102 19.94 -6.62 -9.44
CA CYS A 102 18.65 -6.37 -10.08
C CYS A 102 18.11 -4.94 -9.90
N TRP A 103 18.59 -4.19 -8.91
CA TRP A 103 18.19 -2.79 -8.68
C TRP A 103 19.14 -1.74 -9.27
N ARG A 104 20.13 -2.15 -10.09
CA ARG A 104 21.01 -1.21 -10.80
C ARG A 104 20.39 -0.58 -12.05
N PHE A 105 19.18 -0.97 -12.44
CA PHE A 105 18.53 -0.38 -13.60
C PHE A 105 18.34 1.14 -13.40
N PRO A 106 18.64 2.00 -14.39
CA PRO A 106 18.62 3.47 -14.22
C PRO A 106 17.28 4.04 -13.74
N GLY A 107 16.18 3.36 -14.04
CA GLY A 107 14.84 3.75 -13.59
C GLY A 107 14.54 3.49 -12.11
N VAL A 108 15.44 2.86 -11.35
CA VAL A 108 15.26 2.61 -9.92
C VAL A 108 15.68 3.83 -9.11
N ALA A 109 14.78 4.32 -8.25
CA ALA A 109 15.03 5.36 -7.28
C ALA A 109 15.78 4.76 -6.08
N ALA A 110 17.04 5.14 -5.93
CA ALA A 110 17.92 4.65 -4.89
C ALA A 110 18.76 5.79 -4.32
N ARG A 111 19.42 5.56 -3.17
CA ARG A 111 20.32 6.56 -2.58
C ARG A 111 21.39 7.07 -3.56
N ALA A 112 21.90 6.21 -4.43
CA ALA A 112 22.95 6.56 -5.39
C ALA A 112 22.54 7.62 -6.43
N ASN A 113 21.23 7.82 -6.65
CA ASN A 113 20.70 8.84 -7.55
C ASN A 113 19.71 9.76 -6.84
N ASP A 114 19.84 9.94 -5.53
CA ASP A 114 18.96 10.78 -4.70
C ASP A 114 17.47 10.46 -4.88
N PHE A 115 17.15 9.18 -5.11
CA PHE A 115 15.80 8.67 -5.32
C PHE A 115 15.08 9.26 -6.54
N THR A 116 15.84 9.56 -7.60
CA THR A 116 15.32 10.17 -8.84
C THR A 116 14.79 9.19 -9.91
N GLY A 117 14.75 7.89 -9.65
CA GLY A 117 14.16 6.91 -10.58
C GLY A 117 12.61 6.91 -10.61
N ALA A 118 12.01 6.27 -11.59
CA ALA A 118 10.55 6.09 -11.68
C ALA A 118 10.02 4.98 -10.75
N MET A 119 10.88 4.04 -10.31
CA MET A 119 10.50 2.94 -9.43
C MET A 119 11.20 3.05 -8.08
N LEU A 120 10.46 3.19 -6.99
CA LEU A 120 11.00 3.16 -5.63
C LEU A 120 10.89 1.75 -5.03
N VAL A 121 12.01 1.21 -4.54
CA VAL A 121 12.06 -0.10 -3.89
C VAL A 121 12.40 0.11 -2.42
N LEU A 122 11.55 -0.42 -1.53
CA LEU A 122 11.72 -0.30 -0.08
C LEU A 122 11.76 -1.69 0.55
N TYR A 123 12.68 -1.94 1.46
CA TYR A 123 12.72 -3.15 2.26
C TYR A 123 11.92 -2.96 3.55
N VAL A 124 10.90 -3.79 3.72
CA VAL A 124 9.97 -3.69 4.85
C VAL A 124 10.32 -4.78 5.87
N LEU A 125 10.65 -4.38 7.10
CA LEU A 125 11.07 -5.30 8.16
C LEU A 125 10.26 -5.10 9.44
N GLY A 126 9.97 -6.20 10.11
CA GLY A 126 9.46 -6.23 11.48
C GLY A 126 10.56 -6.55 12.49
N ARG A 127 10.19 -6.55 13.76
CA ARG A 127 11.06 -6.87 14.90
C ARG A 127 11.27 -8.37 15.03
N HIS A 128 12.47 -8.83 14.67
CA HIS A 128 12.79 -10.26 14.61
C HIS A 128 12.96 -10.88 16.02
N PRO A 129 12.41 -12.08 16.28
CA PRO A 129 12.43 -12.69 17.61
C PRO A 129 13.83 -13.05 18.13
N SER A 130 14.82 -13.28 17.26
CA SER A 130 16.20 -13.58 17.71
C SER A 130 16.87 -12.43 18.45
N HIS A 131 16.37 -11.21 18.26
CA HIS A 131 16.90 -9.99 18.84
C HIS A 131 15.99 -9.47 19.96
N GLY A 132 15.18 -10.34 20.57
CA GLY A 132 14.24 -9.95 21.63
C GLY A 132 13.09 -9.06 21.14
N HIS A 133 12.82 -9.07 19.83
CA HIS A 133 11.94 -8.11 19.17
C HIS A 133 12.44 -6.66 19.20
N ASP A 134 13.74 -6.46 19.24
CA ASP A 134 14.39 -5.20 18.87
C ASP A 134 15.02 -5.31 17.47
N TYR A 135 15.43 -4.17 16.92
CA TYR A 135 16.23 -4.15 15.69
C TYR A 135 17.70 -4.32 16.01
N SER A 136 18.39 -5.17 15.26
CA SER A 136 19.83 -5.35 15.41
C SER A 136 20.60 -4.07 15.02
N ALA A 137 21.73 -3.84 15.67
CA ALA A 137 22.60 -2.71 15.35
C ALA A 137 22.97 -2.66 13.86
N ALA A 138 23.24 -3.82 13.28
CA ALA A 138 23.61 -3.91 11.87
C ALA A 138 22.42 -3.66 10.90
N LEU A 139 21.16 -3.83 11.33
CA LEU A 139 20.01 -3.34 10.56
C LEU A 139 19.91 -1.82 10.63
N LEU A 140 20.15 -1.22 11.79
CA LEU A 140 20.12 0.24 11.94
C LEU A 140 21.22 0.91 11.12
N GLU A 141 22.41 0.32 11.08
CA GLU A 141 23.51 0.75 10.20
C GLU A 141 23.12 0.63 8.72
N GLU A 142 22.49 -0.48 8.32
CA GLU A 142 21.99 -0.67 6.96
C GLU A 142 20.93 0.39 6.60
N ALA A 143 19.99 0.67 7.49
CA ALA A 143 18.95 1.67 7.28
C ALA A 143 19.56 3.08 7.13
N ALA A 144 20.52 3.43 7.99
CA ALA A 144 21.25 4.69 7.90
C ALA A 144 22.12 4.77 6.65
N GLN A 145 22.61 3.64 6.14
CA GLN A 145 23.42 3.61 4.93
C GLN A 145 22.58 3.72 3.65
N TRP A 146 21.46 3.02 3.55
CA TRP A 146 20.74 2.91 2.28
C TRP A 146 19.49 3.80 2.20
N HIS A 147 18.93 4.19 3.35
CA HIS A 147 17.68 4.94 3.47
C HIS A 147 16.50 4.28 2.75
N ASP A 148 16.54 2.98 2.47
CA ASP A 148 15.50 2.22 1.77
C ASP A 148 14.83 1.19 2.69
N VAL A 149 15.06 1.28 4.00
CA VAL A 149 14.57 0.33 5.01
C VAL A 149 13.43 0.96 5.80
N VAL A 150 12.24 0.36 5.72
CA VAL A 150 11.06 0.70 6.52
C VAL A 150 10.96 -0.28 7.68
N ALA A 151 11.11 0.23 8.90
CA ALA A 151 11.20 -0.55 10.13
C ALA A 151 9.86 -0.56 10.87
N LEU A 152 8.96 -1.45 10.48
CA LEU A 152 7.60 -1.49 11.02
C LEU A 152 7.61 -1.81 12.52
N PRO A 153 6.89 -1.04 13.37
CA PRO A 153 6.81 -1.25 14.82
C PRO A 153 5.92 -2.45 15.18
N MET A 154 6.12 -3.58 14.51
CA MET A 154 5.40 -4.83 14.71
C MET A 154 6.39 -5.98 14.91
N HIS A 155 5.97 -7.03 15.61
CA HIS A 155 6.73 -8.27 15.69
C HIS A 155 6.72 -8.99 14.36
N GLU A 156 7.88 -9.50 13.96
CA GLU A 156 7.97 -10.36 12.80
C GLU A 156 7.20 -11.67 13.06
N GLY A 157 6.50 -12.17 12.04
CA GLY A 157 5.74 -13.41 12.13
C GLY A 157 6.63 -14.62 12.45
N ARG A 158 6.21 -15.42 13.43
CA ARG A 158 6.93 -16.66 13.80
C ARG A 158 6.46 -17.80 12.90
N VAL A 159 7.38 -18.47 12.21
CA VAL A 159 7.05 -19.70 11.47
C VAL A 159 6.73 -20.80 12.48
N SER A 160 5.49 -21.28 12.50
CA SER A 160 5.12 -22.43 13.34
C SER A 160 5.91 -23.68 12.90
N PRO A 161 6.62 -24.36 13.81
CA PRO A 161 7.42 -25.54 13.49
C PRO A 161 6.58 -26.77 13.09
N GLU A 162 5.25 -26.73 13.28
CA GLU A 162 4.37 -27.90 13.13
C GLU A 162 3.93 -28.18 11.67
N LYS A 163 4.25 -27.30 10.72
CA LYS A 163 4.11 -27.64 9.29
C LYS A 163 5.20 -28.64 8.90
N LYS A 164 4.88 -29.92 9.01
CA LYS A 164 5.69 -31.06 8.57
C LYS A 164 6.37 -30.75 7.23
N LYS A 165 7.71 -30.75 7.30
CA LYS A 165 8.67 -30.65 6.20
C LYS A 165 8.25 -31.55 5.02
N LYS A 166 7.65 -30.98 3.97
CA LYS A 166 7.93 -31.44 2.60
C LYS A 166 9.07 -30.57 2.10
N LYS A 167 10.28 -31.14 2.10
CA LYS A 167 11.48 -30.56 1.50
C LYS A 167 11.15 -30.13 0.07
N GLU A 168 10.99 -28.84 -0.13
CA GLU A 168 11.27 -28.20 -1.40
C GLU A 168 11.66 -26.76 -1.11
N LYS A 169 12.89 -26.42 -1.51
CA LYS A 169 13.54 -25.12 -1.32
C LYS A 169 12.78 -24.03 -2.09
N ILE A 170 11.67 -23.54 -1.58
CA ILE A 170 11.05 -22.29 -2.02
C ILE A 170 10.50 -21.60 -0.77
N GLY A 171 10.99 -20.39 -0.53
CA GLY A 171 10.66 -19.60 0.66
C GLY A 171 9.16 -19.31 0.77
N ARG A 172 8.46 -20.13 1.55
CA ARG A 172 7.09 -19.85 2.00
C ARG A 172 7.16 -19.18 3.36
N TRP A 173 7.21 -17.85 3.35
CA TRP A 173 7.19 -16.99 4.55
C TRP A 173 5.84 -16.27 4.75
N TRP A 174 4.82 -16.64 3.98
CA TRP A 174 3.55 -15.92 3.94
C TRP A 174 2.40 -16.89 4.18
N CYS A 175 2.15 -17.21 5.45
CA CYS A 175 0.91 -17.82 5.92
C CYS A 175 0.73 -17.40 7.38
N ASN A 176 0.17 -16.21 7.58
CA ASN A 176 -0.75 -15.80 8.64
C ASN A 176 -0.70 -14.28 8.76
N TRP A 177 -1.31 -13.65 7.76
CA TRP A 177 -1.89 -12.32 7.90
C TRP A 177 -3.39 -12.56 8.01
N TYR A 178 -3.87 -12.83 9.22
CA TYR A 178 -5.23 -12.68 9.75
C TYR A 178 -5.19 -13.12 11.22
#